data_AF-A0ABD2ZE14-F1
#
_entry.id   AF-A0ABD2ZE14-F1
#
_cell.length_a   1.000
_cell.length_b   1.000
_cell.length_c   1.000
_cell.angle_alpha   90.00
_cell.angle_beta   90.00
_cell.angle_gamma   90.00
#
_symmetry.space_group_name_H-M   'P 1'
#
loop_
_entity.id
_entity.type
_entity.pdbx_description
1 polymer ?
#
loop_
_entity_poly.entity_id
_entity_poly.type
_entity_poly.pdbx_seq_one_letter_code
_entity_poly.pdbx_strand_id
1 'polypeptide(L)'
;MDETTSSRPSTSRKRQREEESLPETDIADECASLEDNLTFSDTLVALRMMRSQFPRIEKVSIQPFILRSQLYSSVKDRTQVDRELESLKRERIVRVFKLNTGQDDHAVMFLDDYQSQIERAIKRLEAKWHDEMTVFDWFKTHVIPSKLDPSIGHQELLSLFSLAGKVKEEHISLLINAGLLTRQLIDPNMYWFAIPNIGSVLKGLSQGRKQLLSFLNRKKYKEMMLALLEKKCLHLSLLDMRFHLRDLIGSGHLKTVQTPSGLVVRIAKD
;
A
#
# COMPACT_ATOMS: atom_id res chain seq x y z
N MET A 1 -75.16 4.96 8.70
CA MET A 1 -76.35 5.24 7.88
C MET A 1 -75.91 6.34 6.92
N ASP A 2 -75.58 6.11 5.65
CA ASP A 2 -75.81 4.99 4.76
C ASP A 2 -74.67 4.83 3.73
N GLU A 3 -74.56 3.61 3.23
CA GLU A 3 -73.66 3.05 2.23
C GLU A 3 -73.97 3.47 0.77
N THR A 4 -72.91 3.55 -0.06
CA THR A 4 -72.83 3.10 -1.49
C THR A 4 -73.74 3.78 -2.54
N THR A 5 -73.50 3.88 -3.85
CA THR A 5 -72.73 3.09 -4.83
C THR A 5 -72.67 3.84 -6.20
N SER A 6 -71.60 3.57 -6.97
CA SER A 6 -71.56 3.40 -8.45
C SER A 6 -72.06 4.48 -9.44
N SER A 7 -71.16 4.97 -10.32
CA SER A 7 -71.11 4.62 -11.76
C SER A 7 -70.34 5.65 -12.64
N ARG A 8 -69.34 5.17 -13.39
CA ARG A 8 -68.80 5.78 -14.64
C ARG A 8 -69.64 5.24 -15.83
N PRO A 9 -69.50 5.65 -17.12
CA PRO A 9 -68.50 6.50 -17.82
C PRO A 9 -69.20 7.57 -18.74
N SER A 10 -68.60 8.44 -19.56
CA SER A 10 -67.64 8.24 -20.66
C SER A 10 -67.38 9.61 -21.37
N THR A 11 -66.12 9.82 -21.79
CA THR A 11 -65.67 10.50 -23.03
C THR A 11 -66.13 11.92 -23.39
N SER A 12 -65.17 12.86 -23.52
CA SER A 12 -64.86 13.57 -24.78
C SER A 12 -63.72 14.61 -24.67
N ARG A 13 -62.62 14.30 -25.39
CA ARG A 13 -61.73 15.19 -26.18
C ARG A 13 -60.83 16.26 -25.50
N LYS A 14 -59.62 15.77 -25.14
CA LYS A 14 -58.25 16.29 -25.36
C LYS A 14 -58.10 17.66 -26.05
N ARG A 15 -57.39 18.59 -25.38
CA ARG A 15 -56.53 19.62 -26.01
C ARG A 15 -55.09 19.07 -26.10
N GLN A 16 -54.49 19.13 -27.28
CA GLN A 16 -53.08 18.79 -27.52
C GLN A 16 -52.16 19.87 -26.93
N ARG A 17 -51.08 19.45 -26.29
CA ARG A 17 -49.91 20.29 -25.97
C ARG A 17 -48.72 19.61 -26.64
N GLU A 18 -47.99 20.38 -27.43
CA GLU A 18 -46.83 19.96 -28.20
C GLU A 18 -45.72 19.44 -27.26
N GLU A 19 -45.21 18.25 -27.56
CA GLU A 19 -43.99 17.69 -26.97
C GLU A 19 -42.79 18.30 -27.70
N GLU A 20 -42.07 19.22 -27.05
CA GLU A 20 -40.68 19.50 -27.41
C GLU A 20 -39.82 18.34 -26.88
N SER A 21 -39.44 17.45 -27.79
CA SER A 21 -38.49 16.39 -27.53
C SER A 21 -37.09 16.98 -27.36
N LEU A 22 -36.62 17.10 -26.11
CA LEU A 22 -35.21 17.26 -25.78
C LEU A 22 -34.53 15.87 -25.86
N PRO A 23 -33.32 15.75 -26.44
CA PRO A 23 -32.63 14.47 -26.51
C PRO A 23 -32.13 14.07 -25.11
N GLU A 24 -32.79 13.09 -24.49
CA GLU A 24 -32.49 12.56 -23.15
C GLU A 24 -31.39 11.46 -23.12
N THR A 25 -30.66 11.21 -24.22
CA THR A 25 -29.82 10.00 -24.32
C THR A 25 -28.32 10.15 -24.10
N ASP A 26 -27.76 11.35 -23.96
CA ASP A 26 -26.29 11.48 -23.88
C ASP A 26 -25.74 11.87 -22.48
N ILE A 27 -26.57 12.41 -21.58
CA ILE A 27 -26.11 12.88 -20.26
C ILE A 27 -26.03 11.72 -19.25
N ALA A 28 -26.90 10.71 -19.37
CA ALA A 28 -26.91 9.57 -18.46
C ALA A 28 -25.69 8.66 -18.63
N ASP A 29 -25.19 8.50 -19.87
CA ASP A 29 -24.01 7.69 -20.18
C ASP A 29 -22.70 8.39 -19.77
N GLU A 30 -22.61 9.71 -19.93
CA GLU A 30 -21.48 10.49 -19.41
C GLU A 30 -21.45 10.52 -17.88
N CYS A 31 -22.60 10.64 -17.20
CA CYS A 31 -22.67 10.56 -15.74
C CYS A 31 -22.26 9.19 -15.19
N ALA A 32 -22.68 8.08 -15.83
CA ALA A 32 -22.27 6.74 -15.44
C ALA A 32 -20.75 6.53 -15.58
N SER A 33 -20.15 7.08 -16.65
CA SER A 33 -18.70 7.01 -16.87
C SER A 33 -17.90 7.86 -15.86
N LEU A 34 -18.47 8.95 -15.36
CA LEU A 34 -17.84 9.82 -14.36
C LEU A 34 -17.99 9.28 -12.93
N GLU A 35 -19.07 8.56 -12.64
CA GLU A 35 -19.27 7.86 -11.37
C GLU A 35 -18.26 6.72 -11.18
N ASP A 36 -17.95 5.96 -12.24
CA ASP A 36 -16.89 4.95 -12.23
C ASP A 36 -15.50 5.57 -12.01
N ASN A 37 -15.28 6.82 -12.45
CA ASN A 37 -14.03 7.56 -12.22
C ASN A 37 -13.91 8.19 -10.80
N LEU A 38 -14.96 8.15 -9.99
CA LEU A 38 -15.00 8.72 -8.63
C LEU A 38 -15.20 7.66 -7.53
N THR A 39 -15.23 6.37 -7.88
CA THR A 39 -15.23 5.30 -6.87
C THR A 39 -13.82 5.16 -6.27
N PHE A 40 -13.54 5.93 -5.22
CA PHE A 40 -12.35 5.70 -4.41
C PHE A 40 -12.45 4.30 -3.77
N SER A 41 -11.64 3.36 -4.25
CA SER A 41 -11.52 2.05 -3.60
C SER A 41 -11.14 2.22 -2.13
N ASP A 42 -11.77 1.44 -1.25
CA ASP A 42 -11.47 1.44 0.19
C ASP A 42 -9.98 1.20 0.45
N THR A 43 -9.32 0.37 -0.37
CA THR A 43 -7.89 0.12 -0.30
C THR A 43 -7.08 1.37 -0.61
N LEU A 44 -7.44 2.14 -1.65
CA LEU A 44 -6.74 3.37 -2.00
C LEU A 44 -6.92 4.45 -0.92
N VAL A 45 -8.12 4.55 -0.33
CA VAL A 45 -8.38 5.45 0.80
C VAL A 45 -7.55 5.05 2.01
N ALA A 46 -7.52 3.77 2.35
CA ALA A 46 -6.71 3.23 3.45
C ALA A 46 -5.21 3.51 3.22
N LEU A 47 -4.70 3.30 2.01
CA LEU A 47 -3.32 3.61 1.63
C LEU A 47 -2.99 5.09 1.83
N ARG A 48 -3.84 6.00 1.34
CA ARG A 48 -3.63 7.46 1.48
C ARG A 48 -3.65 7.89 2.95
N MET A 49 -4.60 7.39 3.73
CA MET A 49 -4.68 7.64 5.17
C MET A 49 -3.44 7.12 5.92
N MET A 50 -2.99 5.90 5.61
CA MET A 50 -1.81 5.33 6.26
C MET A 50 -0.53 6.06 5.85
N ARG A 51 -0.42 6.48 4.58
CA ARG A 51 0.67 7.33 4.09
C ARG A 51 0.74 8.65 4.86
N SER A 52 -0.39 9.31 5.09
CA SER A 52 -0.44 10.59 5.82
C SER A 52 -0.12 10.45 7.31
N GLN A 53 -0.37 9.26 7.88
CA GLN A 53 -0.07 8.94 9.28
C GLN A 53 1.32 8.33 9.49
N PHE A 54 2.09 8.13 8.42
CA PHE A 54 3.42 7.56 8.52
C PHE A 54 4.32 8.48 9.37
N PRO A 55 5.05 7.92 10.36
CA PRO A 55 5.82 8.73 11.29
C PRO A 55 6.95 9.47 10.57
N ARG A 56 7.19 10.73 10.96
CA ARG A 56 8.37 11.48 10.49
C ARG A 56 9.60 10.96 11.21
N ILE A 57 10.46 10.25 10.50
CA ILE A 57 11.68 9.65 11.05
C ILE A 57 12.87 10.56 10.73
N GLU A 58 13.26 11.42 11.68
CA GLU A 58 14.36 12.38 11.47
C GLU A 58 15.70 11.70 11.19
N LYS A 59 15.95 10.56 11.84
CA LYS A 59 17.23 9.82 11.76
C LYS A 59 17.43 9.08 10.44
N VAL A 60 16.36 8.77 9.73
CA VAL A 60 16.38 7.96 8.51
C VAL A 60 15.43 8.59 7.51
N SER A 61 15.98 9.19 6.46
CA SER A 61 15.17 9.66 5.34
C SER A 61 14.64 8.47 4.56
N ILE A 62 13.45 8.01 4.95
CA ILE A 62 12.65 7.04 4.23
C ILE A 62 11.30 7.65 3.91
N GLN A 63 10.83 7.41 2.69
CA GLN A 63 9.48 7.80 2.30
C GLN A 63 8.44 6.82 2.88
N PRO A 64 7.19 7.26 3.06
CA PRO A 64 6.14 6.43 3.63
C PRO A 64 5.96 5.10 2.90
N PHE A 65 5.86 4.02 3.67
CA PHE A 65 5.44 2.71 3.17
C PHE A 65 4.42 2.09 4.11
N ILE A 66 3.57 1.25 3.56
CA ILE A 66 2.48 0.58 4.24
C ILE A 66 2.74 -0.92 4.16
N LEU A 67 2.50 -1.67 5.23
CA LEU A 67 2.56 -3.14 5.14
C LEU A 67 1.23 -3.66 4.60
N ARG A 68 1.27 -4.68 3.74
CA ARG A 68 0.05 -5.34 3.24
C ARG A 68 -0.83 -5.85 4.38
N SER A 69 -0.22 -6.35 5.46
CA SER A 69 -0.90 -6.71 6.70
C SER A 69 -1.70 -5.54 7.31
N GLN A 70 -1.23 -4.30 7.23
CA GLN A 70 -1.96 -3.14 7.77
C GLN A 70 -3.26 -2.89 7.00
N LEU A 71 -3.27 -3.12 5.68
CA LEU A 71 -4.48 -2.97 4.87
C LEU A 71 -5.55 -3.98 5.29
N TYR A 72 -5.15 -5.22 5.59
CA TYR A 72 -6.04 -6.24 6.14
C TYR A 72 -6.61 -5.93 7.52
N SER A 73 -6.07 -4.93 8.23
CA SER A 73 -6.65 -4.44 9.48
C SER A 73 -7.73 -3.37 9.28
N SER A 74 -7.74 -2.71 8.12
CA SER A 74 -8.64 -1.58 7.83
C SER A 74 -9.77 -1.96 6.88
N VAL A 75 -9.52 -2.86 5.93
CA VAL A 75 -10.52 -3.37 4.97
C VAL A 75 -10.88 -4.81 5.33
N LYS A 76 -12.18 -5.11 5.41
CA LYS A 76 -12.68 -6.41 5.87
C LYS A 76 -12.36 -7.55 4.90
N ASP A 77 -12.53 -7.32 3.60
CA ASP A 77 -12.30 -8.34 2.58
C ASP A 77 -10.85 -8.32 2.10
N ARG A 78 -10.06 -9.31 2.54
CA ARG A 78 -8.66 -9.46 2.13
C ARG A 78 -8.50 -9.76 0.64
N THR A 79 -9.47 -10.48 0.05
CA THR A 79 -9.44 -10.82 -1.37
C THR A 79 -9.66 -9.57 -2.22
N GLN A 80 -10.57 -8.69 -1.79
CA GLN A 80 -10.79 -7.40 -2.42
C GLN A 80 -9.52 -6.54 -2.35
N VAL A 81 -8.89 -6.42 -1.18
CA VAL A 81 -7.61 -5.70 -1.03
C VAL A 81 -6.57 -6.21 -2.01
N ASP A 82 -6.46 -7.52 -2.16
CA ASP A 82 -5.47 -8.13 -3.05
C ASP A 82 -5.75 -7.85 -4.53
N ARG A 83 -7.02 -7.90 -4.95
CA ARG A 83 -7.45 -7.54 -6.31
C ARG A 83 -7.22 -6.06 -6.61
N GLU A 84 -7.57 -5.19 -5.67
CA GLU A 84 -7.41 -3.74 -5.81
C GLU A 84 -5.93 -3.34 -5.82
N LEU A 85 -5.10 -3.93 -4.94
CA LEU A 85 -3.64 -3.73 -4.98
C LEU A 85 -3.03 -4.16 -6.31
N GLU A 86 -3.51 -5.26 -6.89
CA GLU A 86 -3.05 -5.72 -8.20
C GLU A 86 -3.46 -4.74 -9.32
N SER A 87 -4.66 -4.14 -9.25
CA SER A 87 -5.06 -3.07 -10.18
C SER A 87 -4.18 -1.84 -10.04
N LEU A 88 -3.98 -1.35 -8.81
CA LEU A 88 -3.13 -0.19 -8.53
C LEU A 88 -1.67 -0.42 -8.96
N LYS A 89 -1.19 -1.66 -8.90
CA LYS A 89 0.13 -2.06 -9.40
C LYS A 89 0.20 -1.99 -10.93
N ARG A 90 -0.83 -2.49 -11.65
CA ARG A 90 -0.92 -2.41 -13.12
C ARG A 90 -1.05 -0.97 -13.62
N GLU A 91 -1.79 -0.14 -12.90
CA GLU A 91 -1.95 1.30 -13.16
C GLU A 91 -0.70 2.12 -12.77
N ARG A 92 0.34 1.47 -12.21
CA ARG A 92 1.60 2.10 -11.79
C ARG A 92 1.43 3.18 -10.71
N ILE A 93 0.38 3.09 -9.91
CA ILE A 93 0.13 4.01 -8.79
C ILE A 93 0.96 3.60 -7.56
N VAL A 94 1.09 2.29 -7.33
CA VAL A 94 1.85 1.72 -6.22
C VAL A 94 2.84 0.68 -6.69
N ARG A 95 3.89 0.46 -5.89
CA ARG A 95 4.84 -0.63 -6.05
C ARG A 95 4.86 -1.49 -4.78
N VAL A 96 4.92 -2.80 -4.97
CA VAL A 96 4.99 -3.79 -3.89
C VAL A 96 6.41 -4.34 -3.79
N PHE A 97 6.93 -4.43 -2.57
CA PHE A 97 8.27 -4.92 -2.26
C PHE A 97 8.17 -6.09 -1.29
N LYS A 98 8.97 -7.14 -1.52
CA LYS A 98 9.16 -8.20 -0.54
C LYS A 98 10.19 -7.76 0.50
N LEU A 99 9.84 -7.85 1.78
CA LEU A 99 10.72 -7.42 2.87
C LEU A 99 11.47 -8.60 3.49
N ASN A 100 12.73 -8.36 3.89
CA ASN A 100 13.59 -9.35 4.54
C ASN A 100 13.49 -9.27 6.07
N THR A 101 12.27 -9.38 6.62
CA THR A 101 12.02 -9.36 8.08
C THR A 101 12.09 -10.73 8.74
N GLY A 102 12.22 -11.80 7.93
CA GLY A 102 12.12 -13.20 8.37
C GLY A 102 10.68 -13.74 8.39
N GLN A 103 9.74 -12.99 7.84
CA GLN A 103 8.34 -13.38 7.58
C GLN A 103 8.02 -13.07 6.11
N ASP A 104 6.86 -13.52 5.60
CA ASP A 104 6.40 -13.18 4.24
C ASP A 104 5.78 -11.78 4.17
N ASP A 105 6.53 -10.78 4.63
CA ASP A 105 6.09 -9.39 4.68
C ASP A 105 6.22 -8.70 3.33
N HIS A 106 5.17 -7.97 2.98
CA HIS A 106 5.13 -7.15 1.77
C HIS A 106 4.87 -5.69 2.12
N ALA A 107 5.72 -4.79 1.61
CA ALA A 107 5.51 -3.35 1.69
C ALA A 107 4.87 -2.83 0.41
N VAL A 108 3.95 -1.89 0.54
CA VAL A 108 3.32 -1.13 -0.52
C VAL A 108 3.78 0.32 -0.36
N MET A 109 4.30 0.91 -1.44
CA MET A 109 4.72 2.31 -1.49
C MET A 109 4.12 2.96 -2.72
N PHE A 110 3.69 4.22 -2.62
CA PHE A 110 3.28 4.98 -3.81
C PHE A 110 4.47 5.15 -4.75
N LEU A 111 4.23 5.10 -6.06
CA LEU A 111 5.32 5.17 -7.02
C LEU A 111 6.07 6.52 -6.91
N ASP A 112 5.35 7.62 -6.68
CA ASP A 112 5.94 8.95 -6.47
C ASP A 112 6.85 9.00 -5.22
N ASP A 113 6.44 8.34 -4.14
CA ASP A 113 7.24 8.19 -2.93
C ASP A 113 8.49 7.38 -3.22
N TYR A 114 8.36 6.31 -4.00
CA TYR A 114 9.49 5.48 -4.38
C TYR A 114 10.48 6.24 -5.26
N GLN A 115 10.02 6.97 -6.29
CA GLN A 115 10.87 7.82 -7.12
C GLN A 115 11.62 8.86 -6.27
N SER A 116 10.91 9.54 -5.36
CA SER A 116 11.52 10.48 -4.43
C SER A 116 12.55 9.82 -3.51
N GLN A 117 12.32 8.57 -3.09
CA GLN A 117 13.27 7.80 -2.27
C GLN A 117 14.53 7.44 -3.07
N ILE A 118 14.39 7.06 -4.34
CA ILE A 118 15.50 6.80 -5.26
C ILE A 118 16.33 8.07 -5.42
N GLU A 119 15.73 9.21 -5.72
CA GLU A 119 16.43 10.49 -5.89
C GLU A 119 17.23 10.88 -4.64
N ARG A 120 16.65 10.71 -3.45
CA ARG A 120 17.35 10.96 -2.19
C ARG A 120 18.51 9.99 -1.95
N ALA A 121 18.41 8.75 -2.42
CA ALA A 121 19.50 7.78 -2.35
C ALA A 121 20.64 8.17 -3.31
N ILE A 122 20.30 8.55 -4.55
CA ILE A 122 21.27 8.98 -5.57
C ILE A 122 22.04 10.22 -5.10
N LYS A 123 21.36 11.25 -4.57
CA LYS A 123 22.01 12.46 -4.05
C LYS A 123 23.06 12.20 -2.96
N ARG A 124 22.93 11.10 -2.21
CA ARG A 124 23.94 10.69 -1.22
C ARG A 124 25.14 9.98 -1.84
N LEU A 125 24.94 9.36 -3.00
CA LEU A 125 25.95 8.63 -3.76
C LEU A 125 26.66 9.51 -4.79
N GLU A 126 26.07 10.63 -5.19
CA GLU A 126 26.67 11.65 -6.08
C GLU A 126 28.08 12.05 -5.63
N ALA A 127 28.32 12.12 -4.31
CA ALA A 127 29.65 12.40 -3.75
C ALA A 127 30.73 11.33 -4.08
N LYS A 128 30.35 10.16 -4.58
CA LYS A 128 31.23 9.00 -4.81
C LYS A 128 31.32 8.54 -6.27
N TRP A 129 30.30 8.78 -7.11
CA TRP A 129 30.21 8.18 -8.46
C TRP A 129 29.59 9.13 -9.49
N HIS A 130 30.37 10.05 -10.06
CA HIS A 130 29.86 11.06 -11.01
C HIS A 130 29.58 10.49 -12.42
N ASP A 131 30.39 9.55 -12.91
CA ASP A 131 30.32 9.07 -14.31
C ASP A 131 29.24 8.01 -14.57
N GLU A 132 28.67 7.38 -13.54
CA GLU A 132 27.75 6.25 -13.68
C GLU A 132 26.30 6.58 -13.26
N MET A 133 25.96 7.87 -13.16
CA MET A 133 24.62 8.31 -12.78
C MET A 133 23.53 7.91 -13.79
N THR A 134 23.91 7.71 -15.05
CA THR A 134 23.00 7.29 -16.14
C THR A 134 22.31 5.96 -15.85
N VAL A 135 22.98 5.05 -15.12
CA VAL A 135 22.42 3.75 -14.71
C VAL A 135 21.15 3.91 -13.88
N PHE A 136 21.13 4.89 -12.98
CA PHE A 136 19.96 5.13 -12.14
C PHE A 136 18.79 5.73 -12.93
N ASP A 137 19.08 6.54 -13.94
CA ASP A 137 18.05 7.04 -14.84
C ASP A 137 17.45 5.91 -15.68
N TRP A 138 18.30 5.04 -16.24
CA TRP A 138 17.84 3.85 -16.95
C TRP A 138 16.98 2.96 -16.06
N PHE A 139 17.37 2.78 -14.80
CA PHE A 139 16.59 2.02 -13.83
C PHE A 139 15.19 2.62 -13.61
N LYS A 140 15.09 3.93 -13.40
CA LYS A 140 13.80 4.63 -13.22
C LYS A 140 12.92 4.57 -14.47
N THR A 141 13.50 4.77 -15.65
CA THR A 141 12.75 4.96 -16.90
C THR A 141 12.41 3.65 -17.59
N HIS A 142 13.29 2.65 -17.52
CA HIS A 142 13.14 1.39 -18.25
C HIS A 142 12.80 0.22 -17.33
N VAL A 143 13.46 0.09 -16.17
CA VAL A 143 13.27 -1.09 -15.31
C VAL A 143 11.99 -0.99 -14.48
N ILE A 144 11.81 0.11 -13.75
CA ILE A 144 10.66 0.29 -12.85
C ILE A 144 9.29 0.22 -13.56
N PRO A 145 9.09 0.85 -14.74
CA PRO A 145 7.79 0.81 -15.42
C PRO A 145 7.53 -0.51 -16.17
N SER A 146 8.60 -1.21 -16.58
CA SER A 146 8.48 -2.47 -17.34
C SER A 146 8.28 -3.68 -16.44
N LYS A 147 8.93 -3.70 -15.27
CA LYS A 147 8.83 -4.81 -14.32
C LYS A 147 8.03 -4.41 -13.08
N LEU A 148 6.80 -4.88 -13.00
CA LEU A 148 5.89 -4.62 -11.88
C LEU A 148 6.04 -5.61 -10.71
N ASP A 149 6.61 -6.78 -10.97
CA ASP A 149 6.85 -7.79 -9.94
C ASP A 149 7.89 -7.33 -8.91
N PRO A 150 7.82 -7.85 -7.67
CA PRO A 150 8.78 -7.52 -6.63
C PRO A 150 10.20 -8.02 -6.91
N SER A 151 10.38 -8.94 -7.86
CA SER A 151 11.67 -9.47 -8.31
C SER A 151 11.92 -9.28 -9.79
N ILE A 152 13.20 -9.37 -10.16
CA ILE A 152 13.68 -9.38 -11.54
C ILE A 152 14.83 -10.37 -11.70
N GLY A 153 14.85 -11.08 -12.82
CA GLY A 153 15.96 -11.97 -13.18
C GLY A 153 17.16 -11.22 -13.73
N HIS A 154 18.36 -11.76 -13.58
CA HIS A 154 19.60 -11.16 -14.03
C HIS A 154 19.59 -10.88 -15.53
N GLN A 155 19.20 -11.87 -16.35
CA GLN A 155 19.11 -11.72 -17.81
C GLN A 155 18.06 -10.69 -18.23
N GLU A 156 16.93 -10.64 -17.52
CA GLU A 156 15.86 -9.66 -17.76
C GLU A 156 16.32 -8.23 -17.40
N LEU A 157 17.06 -8.07 -16.30
CA LEU A 157 17.64 -6.78 -15.92
C LEU A 157 18.66 -6.30 -16.96
N LEU A 158 19.54 -7.19 -17.44
CA LEU A 158 20.51 -6.86 -18.48
C LEU A 158 19.83 -6.50 -19.82
N SER A 159 18.76 -7.20 -20.20
CA SER A 159 18.04 -6.88 -21.44
C SER A 159 17.39 -5.50 -21.38
N LEU A 160 16.80 -5.12 -20.24
CA LEU A 160 16.21 -3.80 -20.04
C LEU A 160 17.26 -2.68 -20.05
N PHE A 161 18.47 -2.92 -19.52
CA PHE A 161 19.55 -1.94 -19.64
C PHE A 161 20.14 -1.85 -21.04
N SER A 162 20.15 -2.95 -21.79
CA SER A 162 20.67 -2.97 -23.17
C SER A 162 19.86 -2.08 -24.12
N LEU A 163 18.58 -1.81 -23.79
CA LEU A 163 17.75 -0.84 -24.50
C LEU A 163 18.27 0.60 -24.36
N ALA A 164 18.92 0.92 -23.24
CA ALA A 164 19.36 2.27 -22.91
C ALA A 164 20.86 2.49 -23.18
N GLY A 165 21.68 1.43 -23.16
CA GLY A 165 23.12 1.55 -23.45
C GLY A 165 23.91 0.27 -23.21
N LYS A 166 25.25 0.41 -23.20
CA LYS A 166 26.16 -0.72 -22.97
C LYS A 166 26.13 -1.14 -21.50
N VAL A 167 25.69 -2.36 -21.25
CA VAL A 167 25.55 -2.88 -19.88
C VAL A 167 26.87 -3.46 -19.37
N LYS A 168 27.18 -3.17 -18.11
CA LYS A 168 28.30 -3.75 -17.38
C LYS A 168 27.82 -4.31 -16.04
N GLU A 169 28.51 -5.33 -15.54
CA GLU A 169 28.25 -5.90 -14.20
C GLU A 169 28.45 -4.87 -13.07
N GLU A 170 29.31 -3.88 -13.31
CA GLU A 170 29.55 -2.71 -12.46
C GLU A 170 28.23 -1.96 -12.16
N HIS A 171 27.34 -1.85 -13.15
CA HIS A 171 26.06 -1.16 -13.02
C HIS A 171 25.11 -1.88 -12.05
N ILE A 172 25.07 -3.21 -12.08
CA ILE A 172 24.26 -4.00 -11.13
C ILE A 172 24.80 -3.83 -9.72
N SER A 173 26.12 -3.85 -9.58
CA SER A 173 26.78 -3.62 -8.28
C SER A 173 26.45 -2.24 -7.72
N LEU A 174 26.36 -1.20 -8.56
CA LEU A 174 25.91 0.13 -8.13
C LEU A 174 24.48 0.13 -7.60
N LEU A 175 23.54 -0.55 -8.26
CA LEU A 175 22.14 -0.62 -7.82
C LEU A 175 21.98 -1.35 -6.48
N ILE A 176 22.78 -2.40 -6.27
CA ILE A 176 22.83 -3.12 -5.00
C ILE A 176 23.42 -2.22 -3.91
N ASN A 177 24.53 -1.54 -4.19
CA ASN A 177 25.17 -0.61 -3.25
C ASN A 177 24.29 0.59 -2.90
N ALA A 178 23.45 1.03 -3.85
CA ALA A 178 22.43 2.06 -3.63
C ALA A 178 21.22 1.56 -2.82
N GLY A 179 21.11 0.25 -2.59
CA GLY A 179 19.99 -0.37 -1.89
C GLY A 179 18.70 -0.41 -2.72
N LEU A 180 18.81 -0.35 -4.06
CA LEU A 180 17.68 -0.47 -4.99
C LEU A 180 17.38 -1.94 -5.34
N LEU A 181 18.40 -2.79 -5.25
CA LEU A 181 18.29 -4.23 -5.47
C LEU A 181 18.91 -4.99 -4.30
N THR A 182 18.39 -6.18 -4.03
CA THR A 182 18.98 -7.14 -3.09
C THR A 182 19.01 -8.51 -3.76
N ARG A 183 20.17 -9.18 -3.75
CA ARG A 183 20.28 -10.55 -4.27
C ARG A 183 19.42 -11.50 -3.45
N GLN A 184 18.71 -12.41 -4.12
CA GLN A 184 18.00 -13.47 -3.40
C GLN A 184 19.01 -14.46 -2.80
N LEU A 185 18.68 -15.03 -1.65
CA LEU A 185 19.52 -16.05 -1.01
C LEU A 185 19.41 -17.42 -1.69
N ILE A 186 18.26 -17.70 -2.31
CA ILE A 186 17.97 -19.00 -2.92
C ILE A 186 18.50 -19.06 -4.35
N ASP A 187 18.27 -18.01 -5.13
CA ASP A 187 18.70 -17.94 -6.53
C ASP A 187 19.63 -16.73 -6.75
N PRO A 188 20.93 -16.94 -7.04
CA PRO A 188 21.89 -15.86 -7.26
C PRO A 188 21.60 -15.06 -8.54
N ASN A 189 20.83 -15.61 -9.48
CA ASN A 189 20.42 -14.94 -10.71
C ASN A 189 19.13 -14.12 -10.55
N MET A 190 18.60 -14.01 -9.33
CA MET A 190 17.40 -13.24 -9.05
C MET A 190 17.69 -12.11 -8.06
N TYR A 191 17.01 -10.99 -8.27
CA TYR A 191 17.08 -9.82 -7.41
C TYR A 191 15.69 -9.44 -6.93
N TRP A 192 15.58 -9.03 -5.66
CA TRP A 192 14.42 -8.31 -5.13
C TRP A 192 14.63 -6.82 -5.34
N PHE A 193 13.60 -6.12 -5.79
CA PHE A 193 13.55 -4.67 -5.66
C PHE A 193 13.53 -4.31 -4.18
N ALA A 194 14.32 -3.31 -3.81
CA ALA A 194 14.48 -2.86 -2.45
C ALA A 194 14.21 -1.36 -2.33
N ILE A 195 13.81 -0.97 -1.12
CA ILE A 195 13.66 0.43 -0.73
C ILE A 195 15.02 0.89 -0.17
N PRO A 196 15.68 1.88 -0.78
CA PRO A 196 16.96 2.38 -0.29
C PRO A 196 16.90 2.78 1.19
N ASN A 197 17.93 2.44 1.95
CA ASN A 197 18.09 2.78 3.37
C ASN A 197 17.02 2.18 4.32
N ILE A 198 16.25 1.17 3.89
CA ILE A 198 15.18 0.59 4.73
C ILE A 198 15.69 -0.32 5.87
N GLY A 199 16.93 -0.79 5.82
CA GLY A 199 17.44 -1.84 6.72
C GLY A 199 17.29 -1.53 8.23
N SER A 200 17.59 -0.30 8.65
CA SER A 200 17.41 0.12 10.06
C SER A 200 15.94 0.14 10.48
N VAL A 201 15.05 0.51 9.56
CA VAL A 201 13.60 0.51 9.77
C VAL A 201 13.07 -0.92 9.85
N LEU A 202 13.56 -1.86 9.02
CA LEU A 202 13.17 -3.28 9.11
C LEU A 202 13.62 -3.91 10.43
N LYS A 203 14.82 -3.60 10.90
CA LYS A 203 15.29 -4.04 12.23
C LYS A 203 14.35 -3.52 13.32
N GLY A 204 13.98 -2.24 13.25
CA GLY A 204 13.03 -1.63 14.18
C GLY A 204 11.61 -2.18 14.06
N LEU A 205 11.18 -2.62 12.87
CA LEU A 205 9.91 -3.29 12.65
C LEU A 205 9.86 -4.61 13.44
N SER A 206 10.85 -5.49 13.21
CA SER A 206 10.92 -6.77 13.90
C SER A 206 11.08 -6.63 15.43
N GLN A 207 11.83 -5.63 15.89
CA GLN A 207 11.97 -5.34 17.32
C GLN A 207 10.70 -4.77 17.95
N GLY A 208 10.00 -3.87 17.26
CA GLY A 208 8.74 -3.28 17.72
C GLY A 208 7.63 -4.33 17.88
N ARG A 209 7.49 -5.26 16.92
CA ARG A 209 6.58 -6.40 17.02
C ARG A 209 6.82 -7.22 18.29
N LYS A 210 8.08 -7.61 18.53
CA LYS A 210 8.47 -8.37 19.73
C LYS A 210 8.17 -7.61 21.03
N GLN A 211 8.45 -6.31 21.06
CA GLN A 211 8.18 -5.46 22.22
C GLN A 211 6.68 -5.33 22.51
N LEU A 212 5.87 -5.09 21.48
CA LEU A 212 4.41 -5.01 21.59
C LEU A 212 3.82 -6.33 22.12
N LEU A 213 4.22 -7.46 21.54
CA LEU A 213 3.81 -8.78 22.03
C LEU A 213 4.27 -9.04 23.47
N SER A 214 5.45 -8.54 23.87
CA SER A 214 5.94 -8.66 25.26
C SER A 214 5.04 -7.91 26.25
N PHE A 215 4.51 -6.73 25.90
CA PHE A 215 3.58 -6.00 26.76
C PHE A 215 2.32 -6.79 27.08
N LEU A 216 1.79 -7.52 26.10
CA LEU A 216 0.60 -8.35 26.26
C LEU A 216 0.94 -9.66 26.99
N ASN A 217 2.01 -10.36 26.60
CA ASN A 217 2.39 -11.65 27.20
C ASN A 217 2.66 -11.58 28.71
N ARG A 218 3.05 -10.41 29.24
CA ARG A 218 3.25 -10.19 30.68
C ARG A 218 1.95 -10.06 31.47
N LYS A 219 0.80 -9.92 30.81
CA LYS A 219 -0.52 -9.82 31.47
C LYS A 219 -1.14 -11.19 31.63
N LYS A 220 -1.82 -11.42 32.77
CA LYS A 220 -2.51 -12.68 33.11
C LYS A 220 -3.37 -13.22 31.98
N TYR A 221 -4.10 -12.34 31.29
CA TYR A 221 -5.03 -12.70 30.21
C TYR A 221 -4.49 -12.41 28.81
N LYS A 222 -3.21 -12.02 28.67
CA LYS A 222 -2.57 -11.65 27.39
C LYS A 222 -3.32 -10.57 26.61
N GLU A 223 -3.92 -9.63 27.34
CA GLU A 223 -4.75 -8.56 26.78
C GLU A 223 -4.53 -7.22 27.49
N MET A 224 -4.86 -6.13 26.81
CA MET A 224 -4.76 -4.77 27.32
C MET A 224 -5.74 -3.84 26.58
N MET A 225 -6.29 -2.84 27.29
CA MET A 225 -7.07 -1.76 26.65
C MET A 225 -6.25 -1.05 25.57
N LEU A 226 -6.84 -0.83 24.39
CA LEU A 226 -6.18 -0.17 23.27
C LEU A 226 -5.65 1.21 23.68
N ALA A 227 -6.46 2.02 24.37
CA ALA A 227 -6.08 3.35 24.82
C ALA A 227 -4.88 3.37 25.80
N LEU A 228 -4.65 2.28 26.54
CA LEU A 228 -3.46 2.15 27.41
C LEU A 228 -2.24 1.69 26.61
N LEU A 229 -2.46 0.85 25.61
CA LEU A 229 -1.42 0.31 24.75
C LEU A 229 -0.86 1.39 23.82
N GLU A 230 -1.70 2.26 23.27
CA GLU A 230 -1.29 3.41 22.44
C GLU A 230 -0.40 4.41 23.19
N LYS A 231 -0.50 4.49 24.52
CA LYS A 231 0.33 5.35 25.37
C LYS A 231 1.71 4.75 25.66
N LYS A 232 1.98 3.50 25.29
CA LYS A 232 3.29 2.86 25.48
C LYS A 232 4.25 3.25 24.38
N CYS A 233 5.49 3.53 24.75
CA CYS A 233 6.57 3.83 23.81
C CYS A 233 7.27 2.56 23.33
N LEU A 234 7.53 2.48 22.02
CA LEU A 234 8.34 1.43 21.40
C LEU A 234 9.78 1.93 21.20
N HIS A 235 10.62 1.79 22.23
CA HIS A 235 11.98 2.33 22.24
C HIS A 235 12.91 1.73 21.16
N LEU A 236 12.59 0.54 20.65
CA LEU A 236 13.42 -0.18 19.68
C LEU A 236 12.90 -0.04 18.25
N SER A 237 11.85 0.75 18.02
CA SER A 237 11.28 0.96 16.69
C SER A 237 11.26 2.44 16.34
N LEU A 238 11.56 2.74 15.07
CA LEU A 238 11.33 4.07 14.50
C LEU A 238 9.87 4.27 14.07
N LEU A 239 9.10 3.18 14.05
CA LEU A 239 7.69 3.16 13.70
C LEU A 239 6.85 3.24 14.99
N ASP A 240 5.74 3.98 14.94
CA ASP A 240 4.92 4.25 16.11
C ASP A 240 4.02 3.06 16.52
N MET A 241 3.44 3.13 17.71
CA MET A 241 2.58 2.05 18.22
C MET A 241 1.42 1.73 17.28
N ARG A 242 0.86 2.74 16.60
CA ARG A 242 -0.26 2.56 15.66
C ARG A 242 0.15 1.78 14.42
N PHE A 243 1.37 1.97 13.92
CA PHE A 243 1.93 1.19 12.82
C PHE A 243 1.96 -0.30 13.17
N HIS A 244 2.52 -0.65 14.34
CA HIS A 244 2.66 -2.04 14.79
C HIS A 244 1.33 -2.69 15.14
N LEU A 245 0.40 -1.95 15.74
CA LEU A 245 -0.93 -2.47 16.05
C LEU A 245 -1.69 -2.88 14.79
N ARG A 246 -1.73 -2.01 13.78
CA ARG A 246 -2.38 -2.32 12.50
C ARG A 246 -1.77 -3.55 11.84
N ASP A 247 -0.44 -3.61 11.82
CA ASP A 247 0.29 -4.74 11.24
C ASP A 247 -0.01 -6.05 11.96
N LEU A 248 0.09 -6.09 13.30
CA LEU A 248 -0.16 -7.31 14.06
C LEU A 248 -1.64 -7.72 14.11
N ILE A 249 -2.57 -6.76 14.06
CA ILE A 249 -4.00 -7.06 13.93
C ILE A 249 -4.29 -7.67 12.56
N GLY A 250 -3.83 -7.02 11.48
CA GLY A 250 -4.17 -7.47 10.13
C GLY A 250 -3.40 -8.72 9.68
N SER A 251 -2.22 -8.98 10.23
CA SER A 251 -1.53 -10.28 10.09
C SER A 251 -2.15 -11.39 10.95
N GLY A 252 -3.08 -11.05 11.86
CA GLY A 252 -3.82 -12.01 12.67
C GLY A 252 -3.16 -12.41 14.00
N HIS A 253 -1.99 -11.86 14.33
CA HIS A 253 -1.32 -12.10 15.62
C HIS A 253 -2.07 -11.47 16.81
N LEU A 254 -2.81 -10.38 16.55
CA LEU A 254 -3.65 -9.70 17.53
C LEU A 254 -5.11 -9.69 17.09
N LYS A 255 -6.01 -9.69 18.08
CA LYS A 255 -7.46 -9.52 17.87
C LYS A 255 -7.96 -8.38 18.74
N THR A 256 -8.89 -7.61 18.21
CA THR A 256 -9.62 -6.56 18.93
C THR A 256 -10.96 -7.10 19.39
N VAL A 257 -11.35 -6.79 20.63
CA VAL A 257 -12.63 -7.18 21.23
C VAL A 257 -13.27 -5.94 21.85
N GLN A 258 -14.52 -5.68 21.51
CA GLN A 258 -15.29 -4.62 22.14
C GLN A 258 -15.76 -5.08 23.52
N THR A 259 -15.49 -4.27 24.55
CA THR A 259 -15.99 -4.47 25.91
C THR A 259 -16.80 -3.24 26.35
N PRO A 260 -17.61 -3.33 27.43
CA PRO A 260 -18.32 -2.17 27.96
C PRO A 260 -17.41 -1.00 28.33
N SER A 261 -16.17 -1.29 28.75
CA SER A 261 -15.18 -0.29 29.15
C SER A 261 -14.29 0.20 27.99
N GLY A 262 -14.54 -0.26 26.76
CA GLY A 262 -13.79 0.12 25.56
C GLY A 262 -13.19 -1.05 24.79
N LEU A 263 -12.32 -0.74 23.82
CA LEU A 263 -11.68 -1.73 22.96
C LEU A 263 -10.47 -2.36 23.66
N VAL A 264 -10.44 -3.69 23.69
CA VAL A 264 -9.33 -4.49 24.23
C VAL A 264 -8.59 -5.16 23.07
N VAL A 265 -7.26 -5.13 23.13
CA VAL A 265 -6.36 -5.86 22.22
C VAL A 265 -5.84 -7.08 22.96
N ARG A 266 -5.95 -8.26 22.35
CA ARG A 266 -5.44 -9.52 22.89
C ARG A 266 -4.62 -10.29 21.86
N ILE A 267 -3.70 -11.11 22.34
CA ILE A 267 -2.97 -12.07 21.48
C ILE A 267 -3.98 -13.07 20.90
N ALA A 268 -3.93 -13.27 19.59
CA ALA A 268 -4.66 -14.35 18.96
C ALA A 268 -4.08 -15.68 19.47
N LYS A 269 -4.92 -16.53 20.05
CA LYS A 269 -4.53 -17.92 20.29
C LYS A 269 -4.46 -18.61 18.93
N ASP A 270 -3.36 -19.33 18.72
CA ASP A 270 -3.28 -20.39 17.70
C ASP A 270 -4.40 -21.41 17.92
#